data_AF-A0A7G2MLR1-F1
#
_entry.id   AF-A0A7G2MLR1-F1
#
_cell.length_a   1.000
_cell.length_b   1.000
_cell.length_c   1.000
_cell.angle_alpha   90.00
_cell.angle_beta   90.00
_cell.angle_gamma   90.00
#
_symmetry.space_group_name_H-M   'P 1'
#
loop_
_entity.id
_entity.type
_entity.pdbx_description
1 polymer ?
#
loop_
_entity_poly.entity_id
_entity_poly.type
_entity_poly.pdbx_seq_one_letter_code
_entity_poly.pdbx_strand_id
1 'polypeptide(L)'
;MKKIYLYIYYFILLVIIIMLFIKLFEYKKIIKQYHSSSTNEIILQETIQKIPIFEAYQIRDSILSKEIENKIILLFPCDICDVCFQSIFQALSVTDPIIKKDVTAIVSNKFARNYKIYDTKYNLKLGNVVYSNSLEDLSKQIDNHILIFYFNDKQQVMAPLLINQTTIFFTEYLKKMHASFIKKPL
;
A
#
# COMPACT_ATOMS: atom_id res chain seq x y z
N MET A 1 33.09 -57.76 14.45
CA MET A 1 31.90 -57.38 13.66
C MET A 1 30.86 -56.57 14.43
N LYS A 2 30.38 -56.98 15.62
CA LYS A 2 29.31 -56.26 16.38
C LYS A 2 29.57 -54.76 16.66
N LYS A 3 30.81 -54.34 16.94
CA LYS A 3 31.16 -52.93 17.18
C LYS A 3 30.97 -52.03 15.94
N ILE A 4 31.25 -52.54 14.74
CA ILE A 4 31.10 -51.78 13.49
C ILE A 4 29.62 -51.51 13.20
N TYR A 5 28.76 -52.51 13.40
CA TYR A 5 27.31 -52.34 13.28
C TYR A 5 26.75 -51.32 14.29
N LEU A 6 27.32 -51.25 15.50
CA LEU A 6 26.95 -50.25 16.50
C LEU A 6 27.31 -48.82 16.03
N TYR A 7 28.51 -48.62 15.49
CA TYR A 7 28.91 -47.31 14.95
C TYR A 7 28.07 -46.87 13.75
N ILE A 8 27.77 -47.79 12.84
CA ILE A 8 26.89 -47.52 11.68
C ILE A 8 25.48 -47.15 12.16
N TYR A 9 24.95 -47.85 13.17
CA TYR A 9 23.65 -47.54 13.77
C TYR A 9 23.62 -46.13 14.38
N TYR A 10 24.61 -45.75 15.19
CA TYR A 10 24.69 -44.40 15.76
C TYR A 10 24.86 -43.32 14.69
N PHE A 11 25.59 -43.60 13.61
CA PHE A 11 25.75 -42.67 12.50
C PHE A 11 24.42 -42.42 11.77
N ILE A 12 23.67 -43.48 11.47
CA ILE A 12 22.33 -43.36 10.84
C ILE A 12 21.37 -42.60 11.76
N LEU A 13 21.38 -42.90 13.06
CA LEU A 13 20.56 -42.22 14.05
C LEU A 13 20.89 -40.71 14.12
N LEU A 14 22.17 -40.35 14.09
CA LEU A 14 22.62 -38.95 14.06
C LEU A 14 22.09 -38.21 12.82
N VAL A 15 22.18 -38.83 11.64
CA VAL A 15 21.67 -38.25 10.39
C VAL A 15 20.17 -38.01 10.45
N ILE A 16 19.40 -38.95 11.00
CA ILE A 16 17.95 -38.82 11.17
C ILE A 16 17.61 -37.65 12.11
N ILE A 17 18.35 -37.50 13.21
CA ILE A 17 18.16 -36.40 14.15
C ILE A 17 18.44 -35.05 13.47
N ILE A 18 19.53 -34.94 12.70
CA ILE A 18 19.86 -33.71 11.96
C ILE A 18 18.75 -33.35 10.96
N MET A 19 18.24 -34.33 10.21
CA MET A 19 17.15 -34.11 9.25
C MET A 19 15.85 -33.64 9.92
N LEU A 20 15.54 -34.15 11.12
CA LEU A 20 14.41 -33.67 11.92
C LEU A 20 14.60 -32.23 12.39
N PHE A 21 15.82 -31.86 12.81
CA PHE A 21 16.13 -30.48 13.20
C PHE A 21 15.98 -29.48 12.05
N ILE A 22 16.44 -29.83 10.85
CA ILE A 22 16.29 -28.99 9.65
C ILE A 22 14.80 -28.76 9.35
N LYS A 23 14.00 -29.83 9.33
CA LYS A 23 12.55 -29.74 9.09
C LYS A 23 11.84 -28.89 10.15
N LEU A 24 12.22 -29.02 11.42
CA LEU A 24 11.65 -28.22 12.51
C LEU A 24 11.98 -26.73 12.34
N PHE A 25 13.19 -26.41 11.88
CA PHE A 25 13.63 -25.04 11.66
C PHE A 25 12.90 -24.39 10.48
N GLU A 26 12.74 -25.11 9.37
CA GLU A 26 11.95 -24.65 8.22
C GLU A 26 10.47 -24.43 8.60
N TYR A 27 9.89 -25.35 9.37
CA TYR A 27 8.52 -25.24 9.85
C TYR A 27 8.30 -23.99 10.73
N LYS A 28 9.23 -23.72 11.67
CA LYS A 28 9.21 -22.48 12.47
C LYS A 28 9.30 -21.22 11.62
N LYS A 29 10.12 -21.23 10.56
CA LYS A 29 10.26 -20.11 9.63
C LYS A 29 8.94 -19.83 8.89
N ILE A 30 8.27 -20.88 8.40
CA ILE A 30 6.99 -20.78 7.70
C ILE A 30 5.89 -20.23 8.63
N ILE A 31 5.79 -20.72 9.86
CA ILE A 31 4.81 -20.23 10.85
C ILE A 31 5.02 -18.74 11.16
N LYS A 32 6.27 -18.33 11.38
CA LYS A 32 6.59 -16.91 11.67
C LYS A 32 6.21 -16.01 10.49
N GLN A 33 6.44 -16.47 9.26
CA GLN A 33 6.05 -15.75 8.05
C GLN A 33 4.52 -15.69 7.90
N TYR A 34 3.81 -16.78 8.17
CA TYR A 34 2.35 -16.85 8.08
C TYR A 34 1.67 -15.93 9.11
N HIS A 35 2.12 -15.94 10.37
CA HIS A 35 1.61 -15.03 11.39
C HIS A 35 1.90 -13.57 11.04
N SER A 36 3.11 -13.24 10.60
CA SER A 36 3.42 -11.88 10.17
C SER A 36 2.53 -11.41 9.01
N SER A 37 2.27 -12.29 8.02
CA SER A 37 1.40 -11.94 6.89
C SER A 37 -0.06 -11.76 7.33
N SER A 38 -0.57 -12.65 8.18
CA SER A 38 -1.94 -12.58 8.69
C SER A 38 -2.17 -11.36 9.59
N THR A 39 -1.23 -11.03 10.48
CA THR A 39 -1.34 -9.84 11.32
C THR A 39 -1.27 -8.56 10.50
N ASN A 40 -0.39 -8.50 9.48
CA ASN A 40 -0.33 -7.36 8.58
C ASN A 40 -1.62 -7.20 7.75
N GLU A 41 -2.25 -8.31 7.32
CA GLU A 41 -3.53 -8.27 6.60
C GLU A 41 -4.69 -7.80 7.50
N ILE A 42 -4.71 -8.21 8.77
CA ILE A 42 -5.72 -7.75 9.74
C ILE A 42 -5.55 -6.25 10.01
N ILE A 43 -4.32 -5.78 10.26
CA ILE A 43 -4.02 -4.36 10.45
C ILE A 43 -4.40 -3.56 9.19
N LEU A 44 -4.14 -4.10 8.00
CA LEU A 44 -4.51 -3.49 6.72
C LEU A 44 -6.04 -3.38 6.57
N GLN A 45 -6.80 -4.37 7.04
CA GLN A 45 -8.27 -4.32 7.01
C GLN A 45 -8.84 -3.33 8.04
N GLU A 46 -8.21 -3.21 9.21
CA GLU A 46 -8.63 -2.24 10.25
C GLU A 46 -8.30 -0.78 9.88
N THR A 47 -7.21 -0.56 9.13
CA THR A 47 -6.81 0.79 8.67
C THR A 47 -7.48 1.23 7.36
N ILE A 48 -8.14 0.31 6.65
CA ILE A 48 -8.79 0.59 5.37
C ILE A 48 -10.30 0.49 5.49
N GLN A 49 -10.97 1.64 5.58
CA GLN A 49 -12.43 1.68 5.45
C GLN A 49 -12.81 1.65 3.96
N LYS A 50 -13.63 0.66 3.58
CA LYS A 50 -14.20 0.58 2.23
C LYS A 50 -15.36 1.56 2.13
N ILE A 51 -15.25 2.51 1.22
CA ILE A 51 -16.33 3.45 0.93
C ILE A 51 -17.34 2.78 -0.01
N PRO A 52 -18.65 3.03 0.15
CA PRO A 52 -19.67 2.51 -0.77
C PRO A 52 -19.33 2.85 -2.22
N ILE A 53 -19.45 1.85 -3.09
CA ILE A 53 -19.08 1.93 -4.51
C ILE A 53 -19.82 3.07 -5.23
N PHE A 54 -21.04 3.40 -4.82
CA PHE A 54 -21.86 4.46 -5.42
C PHE A 54 -21.27 5.87 -5.25
N GLU A 55 -20.79 6.22 -4.06
CA GLU A 55 -20.11 7.50 -3.80
C GLU A 55 -18.79 7.56 -4.59
N ALA A 56 -18.10 6.43 -4.72
CA ALA A 56 -16.89 6.31 -5.52
C ALA A 56 -17.08 6.70 -6.98
N TYR A 57 -18.22 6.32 -7.57
CA TYR A 57 -18.55 6.63 -8.96
C TYR A 57 -18.86 8.11 -9.17
N GLN A 58 -19.56 8.77 -8.24
CA GLN A 58 -19.78 10.22 -8.33
C GLN A 58 -18.47 11.01 -8.27
N ILE A 59 -17.54 10.55 -7.43
CA ILE A 59 -16.23 11.16 -7.27
C ILE A 59 -15.38 10.91 -8.50
N ARG A 60 -15.39 9.68 -9.03
CA ARG A 60 -14.81 9.33 -10.34
C ARG A 60 -15.29 10.28 -11.43
N ASP A 61 -16.59 10.50 -11.56
CA ASP A 61 -17.13 11.30 -12.67
C ASP A 61 -16.73 12.79 -12.52
N SER A 62 -16.67 13.29 -11.29
CA SER A 62 -16.10 14.62 -10.99
C SER A 62 -14.61 14.72 -11.36
N ILE A 63 -13.84 13.66 -11.13
CA ILE A 63 -12.39 13.59 -11.39
C ILE A 63 -12.06 13.35 -12.87
N LEU A 64 -12.73 12.40 -13.53
CA LEU A 64 -12.49 12.00 -14.91
C LEU A 64 -12.91 13.06 -15.93
N SER A 65 -13.72 14.05 -15.52
CA SER A 65 -13.95 15.25 -16.31
C SER A 65 -12.67 16.04 -16.64
N LYS A 66 -11.55 15.75 -15.95
CA LYS A 66 -10.28 16.49 -16.03
C LYS A 66 -9.11 15.76 -16.70
N GLU A 67 -9.33 14.79 -17.59
CA GLU A 67 -8.23 14.09 -18.33
C GLU A 67 -7.15 13.49 -17.42
N ILE A 68 -7.54 12.87 -16.30
CA ILE A 68 -6.56 12.21 -15.43
C ILE A 68 -6.27 10.80 -15.97
N GLU A 69 -5.09 10.64 -16.59
CA GLU A 69 -4.65 9.38 -17.20
C GLU A 69 -4.00 8.42 -16.20
N ASN A 70 -3.58 8.92 -15.04
CA ASN A 70 -2.89 8.15 -14.01
C ASN A 70 -3.82 7.13 -13.34
N LYS A 71 -3.30 5.93 -13.09
CA LYS A 71 -4.11 4.79 -12.61
C LYS A 71 -4.40 4.82 -11.11
N ILE A 72 -3.63 5.58 -10.34
CA ILE A 72 -3.78 5.74 -8.90
C ILE A 72 -4.04 7.21 -8.60
N ILE A 73 -5.13 7.51 -7.89
CA ILE A 73 -5.47 8.85 -7.47
C ILE A 73 -5.51 8.91 -5.95
N LEU A 74 -4.78 9.86 -5.37
CA LEU A 74 -4.76 10.15 -3.94
C LEU A 74 -5.50 11.46 -3.70
N LEU A 75 -6.69 11.40 -3.13
CA LEU A 75 -7.39 12.58 -2.63
C LEU A 75 -6.96 12.86 -1.20
N PHE A 76 -6.33 14.02 -1.01
CA PHE A 76 -5.96 14.50 0.30
C PHE A 76 -7.12 15.25 0.99
N PRO A 77 -7.15 15.24 2.32
CA PRO A 77 -8.13 16.01 3.06
C PRO A 77 -7.89 17.51 2.95
N CYS A 78 -8.89 18.29 3.37
CA CYS A 78 -8.83 19.75 3.30
C CYS A 78 -7.71 20.36 4.16
N ASP A 79 -7.40 19.76 5.31
CA ASP A 79 -6.38 20.23 6.23
C ASP A 79 -5.28 19.17 6.39
N ILE A 80 -4.11 19.40 5.78
CA ILE A 80 -3.00 18.44 5.77
C ILE A 80 -1.89 18.91 6.71
N CYS A 81 -1.82 18.39 7.93
CA CYS A 81 -0.71 18.69 8.84
C CYS A 81 0.53 17.84 8.54
N ASP A 82 1.69 18.50 8.48
CA ASP A 82 3.00 17.87 8.21
C ASP A 82 3.29 16.69 9.15
N VAL A 83 3.16 16.92 10.47
CA VAL A 83 3.43 15.91 11.51
C VAL A 83 2.46 14.74 11.42
N CYS A 84 1.19 15.01 11.09
CA CYS A 84 0.15 13.99 11.06
C CYS A 84 0.33 13.02 9.87
N PHE A 85 0.71 13.57 8.71
CA PHE A 85 0.92 12.82 7.48
C PHE A 85 2.38 12.42 7.25
N GLN A 86 3.26 12.66 8.23
CA GLN A 86 4.69 12.41 8.10
C GLN A 86 4.99 10.97 7.64
N SER A 87 4.32 9.98 8.22
CA SER A 87 4.49 8.57 7.85
C SER A 87 4.13 8.30 6.39
N ILE A 88 3.04 8.90 5.89
CA ILE A 88 2.61 8.75 4.49
C ILE A 88 3.56 9.49 3.55
N PHE A 89 3.99 10.71 3.90
CA PHE A 89 4.94 11.44 3.08
C PHE A 89 6.29 10.75 3.01
N GLN A 90 6.77 10.16 4.11
CA GLN A 90 7.95 9.32 4.12
C GLN A 90 7.75 8.06 3.25
N ALA A 91 6.62 7.37 3.38
CA ALA A 91 6.28 6.20 2.57
C ALA A 91 6.25 6.54 1.06
N LEU A 92 5.64 7.67 0.70
CA LEU A 92 5.67 8.19 -0.66
C LEU A 92 7.10 8.52 -1.09
N SER A 93 7.91 9.19 -0.26
CA SER A 93 9.28 9.59 -0.61
C SER A 93 10.14 8.41 -1.06
N VAL A 94 9.99 7.24 -0.43
CA VAL A 94 10.76 6.02 -0.71
C VAL A 94 10.09 5.09 -1.74
N THR A 95 8.90 5.45 -2.23
CA THR A 95 8.19 4.68 -3.27
C THR A 95 8.94 4.76 -4.60
N ASP A 96 8.93 3.67 -5.36
CA ASP A 96 9.60 3.58 -6.67
C ASP A 96 9.15 4.72 -7.61
N PRO A 97 10.07 5.44 -8.28
CA PRO A 97 9.74 6.50 -9.22
C PRO A 97 8.77 6.10 -10.34
N ILE A 98 8.79 4.84 -10.79
CA ILE A 98 7.87 4.31 -11.82
C ILE A 98 6.44 4.32 -11.27
N ILE A 99 6.26 3.84 -10.04
CA ILE A 99 4.95 3.84 -9.37
C ILE A 99 4.48 5.27 -9.14
N LYS A 100 5.38 6.15 -8.67
CA LYS A 100 5.05 7.57 -8.43
C LYS A 100 4.52 8.28 -9.67
N LYS A 101 5.07 7.97 -10.86
CA LYS A 101 4.61 8.55 -12.12
C LYS A 101 3.17 8.18 -12.45
N ASP A 102 2.67 7.06 -11.95
CA ASP A 102 1.28 6.61 -12.13
C ASP A 102 0.33 7.10 -11.03
N VAL A 103 0.82 7.97 -10.14
CA VAL A 103 0.05 8.55 -9.02
C VAL A 103 -0.29 10.01 -9.31
N THR A 104 -1.58 10.35 -9.21
CA THR A 104 -2.07 11.72 -9.17
C THR A 104 -2.52 12.10 -7.78
N ALA A 105 -1.98 13.18 -7.22
CA ALA A 105 -2.52 13.79 -6.01
C ALA A 105 -3.60 14.81 -6.36
N ILE A 106 -4.74 14.72 -5.70
CA ILE A 106 -5.77 15.76 -5.70
C ILE A 106 -5.73 16.48 -4.36
N VAL A 107 -5.55 17.79 -4.42
CA VAL A 107 -5.35 18.64 -3.25
C VAL A 107 -6.30 19.82 -3.34
N SER A 108 -6.93 20.21 -2.22
CA SER A 108 -7.75 21.43 -2.17
C SER A 108 -6.91 22.66 -2.52
N ASN A 109 -7.47 23.64 -3.25
CA ASN A 109 -6.73 24.88 -3.55
C ASN A 109 -6.29 25.61 -2.29
N LYS A 110 -7.10 25.52 -1.21
CA LYS A 110 -6.77 26.10 0.11
C LYS A 110 -5.42 25.58 0.63
N PHE A 111 -5.06 24.35 0.30
CA PHE A 111 -3.86 23.68 0.79
C PHE A 111 -2.72 23.61 -0.24
N ALA A 112 -2.91 24.16 -1.44
CA ALA A 112 -1.95 24.05 -2.53
C ALA A 112 -0.55 24.55 -2.15
N ARG A 113 -0.47 25.67 -1.42
CA ARG A 113 0.81 26.25 -0.98
C ARG A 113 1.58 25.30 -0.06
N ASN A 114 0.89 24.74 0.94
CA ASN A 114 1.49 23.87 1.92
C ASN A 114 1.90 22.53 1.30
N TYR A 115 1.06 21.98 0.42
CA TYR A 115 1.39 20.77 -0.31
C TYR A 115 2.66 20.94 -1.16
N LYS A 116 2.86 22.07 -1.85
CA LYS A 116 4.11 22.35 -2.58
C LYS A 116 5.35 22.34 -1.68
N ILE A 117 5.22 22.86 -0.45
CA ILE A 117 6.29 22.81 0.55
C ILE A 117 6.59 21.35 0.93
N TYR A 118 5.55 20.54 1.16
CA TYR A 118 5.72 19.13 1.53
C TYR A 118 6.26 18.27 0.39
N ASP A 119 5.79 18.49 -0.84
CA ASP A 119 6.31 17.85 -2.05
C ASP A 119 7.82 18.08 -2.19
N THR A 120 8.27 19.31 -1.92
CA THR A 120 9.70 19.65 -1.92
C THR A 120 10.43 19.03 -0.72
N LYS A 121 9.90 19.19 0.50
CA LYS A 121 10.52 18.72 1.75
C LYS A 121 10.73 17.21 1.77
N TYR A 122 9.74 16.45 1.32
CA TYR A 122 9.77 14.99 1.30
C TYR A 122 10.16 14.42 -0.07
N ASN A 123 10.44 15.26 -1.07
CA ASN A 123 10.78 14.82 -2.43
C ASN A 123 9.74 13.83 -2.99
N LEU A 124 8.45 14.18 -2.89
CA LEU A 124 7.36 13.27 -3.25
C LEU A 124 7.37 13.01 -4.76
N LYS A 125 7.40 14.07 -5.59
CA LYS A 125 7.56 14.00 -7.06
C LYS A 125 6.59 13.00 -7.70
N LEU A 126 5.31 13.16 -7.37
CA LEU A 126 4.23 12.36 -7.97
C LEU A 126 4.04 12.75 -9.45
N GLY A 127 3.46 11.83 -10.23
CA GLY A 127 3.28 12.02 -11.67
C GLY A 127 2.47 13.26 -12.02
N ASN A 128 1.39 13.49 -11.28
CA ASN A 128 0.59 14.69 -11.43
C ASN A 128 0.05 15.20 -10.08
N VAL A 129 -0.20 16.50 -9.99
CA VAL A 129 -0.85 17.14 -8.84
C VAL A 129 -1.92 18.08 -9.35
N VAL A 130 -3.17 17.76 -9.04
CA VAL A 130 -4.34 18.55 -9.41
C VAL A 130 -4.83 19.32 -8.19
N TYR A 131 -4.83 20.64 -8.30
CA TYR A 131 -5.42 21.51 -7.29
C TYR A 131 -6.87 21.83 -7.67
N SER A 132 -7.84 21.51 -6.81
CA SER A 132 -9.26 21.67 -7.12
C SER A 132 -10.11 21.93 -5.88
N ASN A 133 -11.14 22.76 -6.03
CA ASN A 133 -12.20 22.92 -5.02
C ASN A 133 -13.45 22.08 -5.36
N SER A 134 -13.49 21.43 -6.52
CA SER A 134 -14.65 20.63 -6.95
C SER A 134 -14.97 19.45 -6.02
N LEU A 135 -14.01 19.06 -5.18
CA LEU A 135 -14.13 17.96 -4.23
C LEU A 135 -13.95 18.45 -2.78
N GLU A 136 -14.13 19.73 -2.52
CA GLU A 136 -13.89 20.31 -1.20
C GLU A 136 -14.76 19.66 -0.11
N ASP A 137 -16.04 19.42 -0.39
CA ASP A 137 -16.95 18.77 0.57
C ASP A 137 -16.49 17.36 0.92
N LEU A 138 -16.05 16.61 -0.09
CA LEU A 138 -15.49 15.28 0.11
C LEU A 138 -14.15 15.33 0.87
N SER A 139 -13.27 16.27 0.51
CA SER A 139 -12.00 16.49 1.22
C SER A 139 -12.21 16.88 2.69
N LYS A 140 -13.34 17.51 3.05
CA LYS A 140 -13.74 17.74 4.45
C LYS A 140 -14.25 16.47 5.12
N GLN A 141 -15.03 15.65 4.41
CA GLN A 141 -15.62 14.42 4.95
C GLN A 141 -14.57 13.34 5.27
N ILE A 142 -13.49 13.27 4.50
CA ILE A 142 -12.42 12.28 4.75
C ILE A 142 -11.50 12.65 5.92
N ASP A 143 -11.61 13.87 6.45
CA ASP A 143 -10.94 14.38 7.66
C ASP A 143 -9.43 14.09 7.75
N ASN A 144 -9.01 13.10 8.54
CA ASN A 144 -7.60 12.75 8.73
C ASN A 144 -7.15 11.54 7.89
N HIS A 145 -7.90 11.22 6.85
CA HIS A 145 -7.62 10.11 5.94
C HIS A 145 -7.30 10.58 4.53
N ILE A 146 -6.56 9.75 3.79
CA ILE A 146 -6.38 9.89 2.35
C ILE A 146 -7.31 8.90 1.66
N LEU A 147 -8.09 9.42 0.72
CA LEU A 147 -8.94 8.59 -0.11
C LEU A 147 -8.19 8.21 -1.40
N ILE A 148 -8.03 6.91 -1.63
CA ILE A 148 -7.35 6.35 -2.78
C ILE A 148 -8.37 5.79 -3.76
N PHE A 149 -8.31 6.25 -5.00
CA PHE A 149 -9.00 5.61 -6.11
C PHE A 149 -8.00 4.84 -6.96
N TYR A 150 -8.38 3.61 -7.27
CA TYR A 150 -7.67 2.76 -8.20
C TYR A 150 -8.52 2.56 -9.45
N PHE A 151 -7.93 2.80 -10.62
CA PHE A 151 -8.56 2.62 -11.92
C PHE A 151 -7.95 1.43 -12.64
N ASN A 152 -8.78 0.54 -13.21
CA ASN A 152 -8.29 -0.49 -14.10
C ASN A 152 -7.97 0.06 -15.50
N ASP A 153 -7.45 -0.79 -16.40
CA ASP A 153 -7.13 -0.40 -17.78
C ASP A 153 -8.35 0.05 -18.61
N LYS A 154 -9.57 -0.25 -18.14
CA LYS A 154 -10.83 0.24 -18.71
C LYS A 154 -11.33 1.53 -18.02
N GLN A 155 -10.46 2.17 -17.23
CA GLN A 155 -10.73 3.35 -16.42
C GLN A 155 -11.89 3.20 -15.43
N GLN A 156 -12.25 1.97 -15.03
CA GLN A 156 -13.28 1.72 -14.02
C GLN A 156 -12.64 1.74 -12.63
N VAL A 157 -13.30 2.37 -11.66
CA VAL A 157 -12.86 2.35 -10.26
C VAL A 157 -13.02 0.93 -9.73
N MET A 158 -11.92 0.30 -9.31
CA MET A 158 -11.99 -1.04 -8.71
C MET A 158 -12.21 -1.02 -7.21
N ALA A 159 -11.71 0.00 -6.50
CA ALA A 159 -11.97 0.18 -5.08
C ALA A 159 -11.57 1.59 -4.62
N PRO A 160 -12.50 2.42 -4.09
CA PRO A 160 -12.14 3.53 -3.22
C PRO A 160 -11.68 2.98 -1.86
N LEU A 161 -10.56 3.49 -1.35
CA LEU A 161 -10.02 3.05 -0.06
C LEU A 161 -9.64 4.24 0.77
N LEU A 162 -10.13 4.27 2.00
CA LEU A 162 -9.81 5.32 2.95
C LEU A 162 -8.65 4.85 3.82
N ILE A 163 -7.51 5.54 3.78
CA ILE A 163 -6.31 5.18 4.53
C ILE A 163 -6.00 6.23 5.58
N ASN A 164 -5.78 5.79 6.82
CA ASN A 164 -5.38 6.66 7.92
C ASN A 164 -3.95 7.20 7.70
N GLN A 165 -3.73 8.47 8.04
CA GLN A 165 -2.45 9.20 7.99
C GLN A 165 -1.25 8.52 8.68
N THR A 166 -1.46 7.51 9.52
CA THR A 166 -0.38 6.76 10.21
C THR A 166 -0.04 5.39 9.58
N THR A 167 -0.57 5.08 8.39
CA THR A 167 -0.49 3.72 7.83
C THR A 167 0.92 3.35 7.39
N ILE A 168 1.53 2.38 8.09
CA ILE A 168 2.92 1.94 7.90
C ILE A 168 3.10 1.14 6.60
N PHE A 169 2.05 0.48 6.11
CA PHE A 169 2.11 -0.40 4.92
C PHE A 169 1.79 0.30 3.59
N PHE A 170 1.73 1.63 3.59
CA PHE A 170 1.29 2.42 2.44
C PHE A 170 2.13 2.16 1.16
N THR A 171 3.45 2.06 1.28
CA THR A 171 4.33 1.77 0.14
C THR A 171 4.11 0.37 -0.43
N GLU A 172 3.96 -0.64 0.42
CA GLU A 172 3.70 -2.03 -0.02
C GLU A 172 2.33 -2.14 -0.69
N TYR A 173 1.36 -1.39 -0.19
CA TYR A 173 0.05 -1.29 -0.82
C TYR A 173 0.13 -0.69 -2.23
N LEU A 174 0.81 0.46 -2.40
CA LEU A 174 1.01 1.06 -3.73
C LEU A 174 1.73 0.11 -4.70
N LYS A 175 2.74 -0.62 -4.21
CA LYS A 175 3.43 -1.66 -5.01
C LYS A 175 2.50 -2.78 -5.43
N LYS A 176 1.65 -3.29 -4.53
CA LYS A 176 0.70 -4.36 -4.81
C LYS A 176 -0.30 -3.94 -5.88
N MET A 177 -0.86 -2.73 -5.76
CA MET A 177 -1.77 -2.16 -6.74
C MET A 177 -1.08 -1.88 -8.07
N HIS A 178 0.16 -1.40 -8.05
CA HIS A 178 0.91 -1.22 -9.28
C HIS A 178 1.20 -2.55 -9.99
N ALA A 179 1.56 -3.60 -9.24
CA ALA A 179 1.83 -4.92 -9.79
C ALA A 179 0.58 -5.58 -10.41
N SER A 180 -0.63 -5.28 -9.91
CA SER A 180 -1.86 -5.74 -10.55
C SER A 180 -2.10 -5.12 -11.94
N PHE A 181 -1.42 -4.03 -12.30
CA PHE A 181 -1.41 -3.52 -13.69
C PHE A 181 -0.50 -4.32 -14.61
N ILE A 182 0.62 -4.84 -14.10
CA ILE A 182 1.63 -5.51 -14.93
C ILE A 182 1.21 -6.96 -15.22
N LYS A 183 0.55 -7.62 -14.26
CA LYS A 183 0.04 -8.97 -14.46
C LYS A 183 -1.32 -8.95 -15.16
N LYS A 184 -1.27 -9.01 -16.50
CA LYS A 184 -2.41 -9.41 -17.33
C LYS A 184 -3.03 -10.72 -16.81
N PRO A 185 -4.35 -10.88 -16.73
CA PRO A 185 -4.94 -12.18 -16.99
C PRO A 185 -4.69 -12.50 -18.46
N LEU A 186 -3.92 -13.56 -18.72
CA LEU A 186 -3.88 -14.27 -20.00
C LEU A 186 -5.27 -14.84 -20.30
#